data_AF-A0A9P1J3H0-F1
#
_entry.id   AF-A0A9P1J3H0-F1
#
_cell.length_a   1.000
_cell.length_b   1.000
_cell.length_c   1.000
_cell.angle_alpha   90.00
_cell.angle_beta   90.00
_cell.angle_gamma   90.00
#
_symmetry.space_group_name_H-M   'P 1'
#
loop_
_entity.id
_entity.type
_entity.pdbx_description
1 polymer ?
#
loop_
_entity_poly.entity_id
_entity_poly.type
_entity_poly.pdbx_seq_one_letter_code
_entity_poly.pdbx_strand_id
1 'polypeptide(L)'
;MRNISLCIFQISQWNNNFLFILFIYTVPFTHSCLPTQSTEAPTTTTETPYPCSVCPKIYSPGCLGGDICASIAEVGLKYTLGLLPGYNYGDANTCSTIFSCPIGTTSRVRELLTGLIVPGPPLVIATCSETGANAGTWYLGIPPLVTPIEIVATSCLGVI
;
A
#
# COMPACT_ATOMS: atom_id res chain seq x y z
N MET A 1 19.55 -30.73 10.74
CA MET A 1 19.50 -31.74 11.81
C MET A 1 20.14 -31.15 13.05
N ARG A 2 19.44 -31.24 14.19
CA ARG A 2 19.88 -31.09 15.58
C ARG A 2 20.97 -30.06 15.93
N ASN A 3 20.53 -29.04 16.67
CA ASN A 3 21.06 -28.60 17.96
C ASN A 3 22.47 -29.04 18.33
N ILE A 4 23.36 -28.08 18.58
CA ILE A 4 24.30 -28.05 19.72
C ILE A 4 24.93 -26.65 19.80
N SER A 5 25.09 -26.19 21.04
CA SER A 5 26.06 -25.18 21.49
C SER A 5 25.76 -23.71 21.14
N LEU A 6 25.94 -22.75 22.04
CA LEU A 6 26.63 -22.73 23.32
C LEU A 6 26.03 -21.54 24.09
N CYS A 7 25.61 -21.77 25.32
CA CYS A 7 25.48 -20.69 26.31
C CYS A 7 26.88 -20.10 26.50
N ILE A 8 27.21 -19.04 25.77
CA ILE A 8 28.42 -18.26 26.04
C ILE A 8 28.03 -17.17 27.03
N PHE A 9 28.27 -17.48 28.30
CA PHE A 9 28.51 -16.50 29.34
C PHE A 9 29.55 -15.49 28.83
N GLN A 10 29.14 -14.24 28.64
CA GLN A 10 30.07 -13.11 28.62
C GLN A 10 29.87 -12.36 29.93
N ILE A 11 30.74 -12.71 30.87
CA ILE A 11 31.02 -11.98 32.10
C ILE A 11 31.60 -10.64 31.66
N SER A 12 30.78 -9.58 31.63
CA SER A 12 31.27 -8.22 31.47
C SER A 12 31.58 -7.63 32.84
N GLN A 13 32.88 -7.44 33.03
CA GLN A 13 33.59 -6.83 34.15
C GLN A 13 32.93 -5.54 34.64
N TRP A 14 32.54 -5.50 35.92
CA TRP A 14 32.55 -4.26 36.70
C TRP A 14 33.08 -4.53 38.11
N ASN A 15 34.12 -3.77 38.45
CA ASN A 15 34.95 -3.87 39.63
C ASN A 15 34.37 -3.07 40.81
N ASN A 16 34.12 -3.73 41.95
CA ASN A 16 34.43 -3.34 43.35
C ASN A 16 33.42 -3.88 44.41
N ASN A 17 33.76 -5.06 44.95
CA ASN A 17 33.93 -5.40 46.38
C ASN A 17 32.99 -4.78 47.46
N PHE A 18 32.01 -5.55 47.96
CA PHE A 18 31.74 -5.87 49.40
C PHE A 18 30.45 -6.73 49.50
N LEU A 19 30.54 -8.05 49.67
CA LEU A 19 30.43 -8.80 50.95
C LEU A 19 28.99 -8.96 51.49
N PHE A 20 28.65 -10.22 51.83
CA PHE A 20 27.49 -10.75 52.58
C PHE A 20 26.17 -10.96 51.81
N ILE A 21 25.86 -12.20 51.37
CA ILE A 21 25.39 -13.37 52.15
C ILE A 21 23.86 -13.35 52.35
N LEU A 22 23.24 -14.38 51.77
CA LEU A 22 21.98 -15.03 52.14
C LEU A 22 20.80 -14.14 52.58
N PHE A 23 19.97 -13.76 51.60
CA PHE A 23 18.52 -13.62 51.77
C PHE A 23 17.87 -14.21 50.51
N ILE A 24 17.66 -15.53 50.47
CA ILE A 24 16.39 -16.17 50.88
C ILE A 24 15.18 -15.60 50.13
N TYR A 25 14.82 -16.40 49.12
CA TYR A 25 13.47 -16.84 48.78
C TYR A 25 12.49 -15.93 48.04
N THR A 26 11.85 -16.61 47.08
CA THR A 26 10.59 -16.33 46.38
C THR A 26 10.53 -15.17 45.41
N VAL A 27 11.04 -15.39 44.20
CA VAL A 27 10.44 -14.79 42.99
C VAL A 27 10.42 -15.84 41.88
N PRO A 28 9.26 -16.28 41.37
CA PRO A 28 9.22 -17.09 40.17
C PRO A 28 9.60 -16.19 38.99
N PHE A 29 10.83 -16.35 38.49
CA PHE A 29 11.27 -15.70 37.25
C PHE A 29 10.52 -16.35 36.09
N THR A 30 9.40 -15.73 35.73
CA THR A 30 8.66 -16.00 34.50
C THR A 30 9.60 -15.77 33.32
N HIS A 31 9.82 -16.80 32.52
CA HIS A 31 10.56 -16.70 31.27
C HIS A 31 9.71 -15.92 30.26
N SER A 32 9.84 -14.59 30.28
CA SER A 32 9.39 -13.76 29.18
C SER A 32 10.38 -13.95 28.03
N CYS A 33 10.09 -14.87 27.12
CA CYS A 33 10.69 -14.84 25.78
C CYS A 33 10.31 -13.48 25.17
N LEU A 34 11.26 -12.55 25.16
CA LEU A 34 11.15 -11.34 24.38
C LEU A 34 11.20 -11.77 22.91
N PRO A 35 10.20 -11.46 22.07
CA PRO A 35 10.38 -11.65 20.65
C PRO A 35 11.53 -10.73 20.21
N THR A 36 12.58 -11.31 19.64
CA THR A 36 13.54 -10.57 18.83
C THR A 36 12.74 -9.98 17.68
N GLN A 37 12.24 -8.76 17.84
CA GLN A 37 11.72 -8.01 16.71
C GLN A 37 12.93 -7.74 15.83
N SER A 38 13.10 -8.55 14.78
CA SER A 38 13.93 -8.18 13.66
C SER A 38 13.46 -6.81 13.22
N THR A 39 14.22 -5.79 13.59
CA THR A 39 14.09 -4.48 12.97
C THR A 39 14.67 -4.68 11.58
N GLU A 40 13.87 -5.26 10.69
CA GLU A 40 14.03 -5.01 9.27
C GLU A 40 13.94 -3.50 9.13
N ALA A 41 15.06 -2.90 8.72
CA ALA A 41 15.11 -1.52 8.32
C ALA A 41 13.89 -1.26 7.41
N PRO A 42 13.08 -0.23 7.66
CA PRO A 42 11.99 0.09 6.76
C PRO A 42 12.63 0.38 5.40
N THR A 43 12.42 -0.52 4.46
CA THR A 43 12.70 -0.28 3.04
C THR A 43 11.87 0.95 2.71
N THR A 44 12.53 2.10 2.70
CA THR A 44 11.89 3.40 2.52
C THR A 44 11.59 3.51 1.03
N THR A 45 10.57 2.80 0.57
CA THR A 45 9.89 3.13 -0.67
C THR A 45 9.30 4.50 -0.43
N THR A 46 9.91 5.52 -1.03
CA THR A 46 9.41 6.90 -1.00
C THR A 46 8.13 6.94 -1.85
N GLU A 47 7.04 6.37 -1.33
CA GLU A 47 5.73 6.57 -1.93
C GLU A 47 5.37 8.02 -1.70
N THR A 48 5.12 8.74 -2.80
CA THR A 48 4.56 10.09 -2.73
C THR A 48 3.30 10.05 -1.87
N PRO A 49 3.16 10.95 -0.86
CA PRO A 49 1.99 11.00 -0.01
C PRO A 49 0.71 11.05 -0.85
N TYR A 50 -0.31 10.29 -0.45
CA TYR A 50 -1.61 10.33 -1.10
C TYR A 50 -2.22 11.74 -0.92
N PRO A 51 -2.47 12.51 -1.99
CA PRO A 51 -2.82 13.92 -1.88
C PRO A 51 -4.31 14.18 -1.66
N CYS A 52 -5.14 13.14 -1.70
CA CYS A 52 -6.59 13.25 -1.68
C CYS A 52 -7.15 12.84 -0.30
N SER A 53 -8.27 13.42 0.14
CA SER A 53 -8.78 13.27 1.51
C SER A 53 -10.05 12.44 1.57
N VAL A 54 -10.99 12.70 0.66
CA VAL A 54 -12.30 12.03 0.58
C VAL A 54 -12.24 10.85 -0.37
N CYS A 55 -11.52 10.98 -1.49
CA CYS A 55 -11.35 9.91 -2.44
C CYS A 55 -10.51 8.78 -1.82
N PRO A 56 -10.93 7.51 -1.91
CA PRO A 56 -10.08 6.38 -1.51
C PRO A 56 -9.07 6.05 -2.62
N LYS A 57 -7.99 5.33 -2.28
CA LYS A 57 -7.10 4.75 -3.29
C LYS A 57 -7.89 3.75 -4.16
N ILE A 58 -7.94 4.00 -5.46
CA ILE A 58 -8.66 3.12 -6.40
C ILE A 58 -7.82 1.96 -6.95
N TYR A 59 -6.49 2.03 -6.88
CA TYR A 59 -5.65 0.92 -7.34
C TYR A 59 -5.69 -0.22 -6.31
N SER A 60 -6.19 -1.39 -6.71
CA SER A 60 -6.30 -2.54 -5.83
C SER A 60 -5.06 -3.42 -5.92
N PRO A 61 -4.36 -3.70 -4.80
CA PRO A 61 -3.26 -4.67 -4.79
C PRO A 61 -3.77 -6.11 -4.92
N GLY A 62 -5.07 -6.35 -4.72
CA GLY A 62 -5.67 -7.69 -4.76
C GLY A 62 -6.09 -8.14 -6.17
N CYS A 63 -5.33 -7.73 -7.20
CA CYS A 63 -5.42 -8.17 -8.60
C CYS A 63 -6.84 -8.62 -9.01
N LEU A 64 -7.78 -7.72 -9.34
CA LEU A 64 -9.22 -7.97 -9.56
C LEU A 64 -9.62 -9.34 -10.19
N GLY A 65 -9.55 -10.43 -9.43
CA GLY A 65 -9.77 -11.81 -9.90
C GLY A 65 -8.63 -12.47 -10.71
N GLY A 66 -7.41 -11.92 -10.74
CA GLY A 66 -6.25 -12.50 -11.43
C GLY A 66 -5.13 -12.92 -10.47
N ASP A 67 -4.28 -13.86 -10.91
CA ASP A 67 -3.20 -14.41 -10.07
C ASP A 67 -1.94 -13.53 -10.03
N ILE A 68 -1.76 -12.67 -11.03
CA ILE A 68 -0.59 -11.81 -11.18
C ILE A 68 -1.08 -10.38 -11.47
N CYS A 69 -0.69 -9.42 -10.63
CA CYS A 69 -0.85 -8.00 -10.93
C CYS A 69 0.42 -7.20 -10.73
N ALA A 70 0.53 -6.15 -11.52
CA ALA A 70 1.63 -5.22 -11.41
C ALA A 70 1.53 -4.40 -10.12
N SER A 71 2.68 -4.10 -9.52
CA SER A 71 2.74 -3.22 -8.36
C SER A 71 2.49 -1.76 -8.74
N ILE A 72 2.13 -0.93 -7.76
CA ILE A 72 1.92 0.52 -7.92
C ILE A 72 3.16 1.20 -8.54
N ALA A 73 4.36 0.73 -8.15
CA ALA A 73 5.63 1.22 -8.66
C ALA A 73 5.85 0.86 -10.14
N GLU A 74 5.46 -0.34 -10.56
CA GLU A 74 5.60 -0.80 -11.96
C GLU A 74 4.65 -0.09 -12.93
N VAL A 75 3.43 0.21 -12.48
CA VAL A 75 2.43 0.90 -13.33
C VAL A 75 2.66 2.42 -13.39
N GLY A 76 3.59 2.93 -12.58
CA GLY A 76 3.86 4.37 -12.48
C GLY A 76 2.66 5.18 -11.99
N LEU A 77 1.88 4.63 -11.06
CA LEU A 77 0.66 5.26 -10.56
C LEU A 77 0.98 6.58 -9.86
N LYS A 78 0.30 7.65 -10.28
CA LYS A 78 0.41 8.96 -9.66
C LYS A 78 -0.96 9.53 -9.36
N TYR A 79 -1.18 9.85 -8.09
CA TYR A 79 -2.32 10.64 -7.64
C TYR A 79 -1.94 12.12 -7.62
N THR A 80 -2.84 12.97 -8.12
CA THR A 80 -2.69 14.42 -8.17
C THR A 80 -4.00 15.04 -7.73
N LEU A 81 -3.97 15.94 -6.74
CA LEU A 81 -5.11 16.77 -6.39
C LEU A 81 -5.03 18.08 -7.18
N GLY A 82 -6.10 18.46 -7.88
CA GLY A 82 -6.12 19.65 -8.71
C GLY A 82 -6.27 19.34 -10.21
N LEU A 83 -5.77 20.27 -11.02
CA LEU A 83 -5.71 20.07 -12.47
C LEU A 83 -4.75 18.94 -12.82
N LEU A 84 -5.23 17.99 -13.62
CA LEU A 84 -4.41 16.93 -14.18
C LEU A 84 -3.51 17.51 -15.29
N PRO A 85 -2.17 17.48 -15.13
CA PRO A 85 -1.26 18.02 -16.12
C PRO A 85 -1.36 17.25 -17.44
N GLY A 86 -1.38 17.98 -18.56
CA GLY A 86 -1.51 17.42 -19.91
C GLY A 86 -2.94 17.27 -20.42
N TYR A 87 -3.96 17.36 -19.54
CA TYR A 87 -5.36 17.20 -19.92
C TYR A 87 -6.25 18.42 -19.63
N ASN A 88 -5.74 19.43 -18.90
CA ASN A 88 -6.50 20.64 -18.52
C ASN A 88 -7.87 20.31 -17.90
N TYR A 89 -7.94 19.22 -17.14
CA TYR A 89 -9.16 18.73 -16.52
C TYR A 89 -9.00 18.59 -15.02
N GLY A 90 -10.09 18.84 -14.30
CA GLY A 90 -10.13 18.90 -12.84
C GLY A 90 -10.09 20.34 -12.31
N ASP A 91 -10.49 20.48 -11.06
CA ASP A 91 -10.40 21.70 -10.26
C ASP A 91 -9.64 21.40 -8.96
N ALA A 92 -9.47 22.40 -8.09
CA ALA A 92 -8.77 22.25 -6.81
C ALA A 92 -9.34 21.12 -5.92
N ASN A 93 -10.59 20.71 -6.14
CA ASN A 93 -11.27 19.64 -5.40
C ASN A 93 -11.42 18.35 -6.21
N THR A 94 -10.74 18.20 -7.34
CA THR A 94 -10.75 16.95 -8.11
C THR A 94 -9.45 16.18 -7.86
N CYS A 95 -9.57 15.00 -7.28
CA CYS A 95 -8.49 14.01 -7.20
C CYS A 95 -8.41 13.26 -8.53
N SER A 96 -7.25 13.29 -9.18
CA SER A 96 -7.02 12.58 -10.44
C SER A 96 -5.90 11.57 -10.29
N THR A 97 -5.99 10.48 -11.02
CA THR A 97 -4.92 9.50 -11.15
C THR A 97 -4.70 9.12 -12.58
N ILE A 98 -3.43 8.91 -12.94
CA ILE A 98 -3.02 8.43 -14.25
C ILE A 98 -1.97 7.34 -14.07
N PHE A 99 -2.13 6.25 -14.81
CA PHE A 99 -1.17 5.16 -14.86
C PHE A 99 -1.28 4.38 -16.15
N SER A 100 -0.22 3.63 -16.47
CA SER A 100 -0.20 2.74 -17.63
C SER A 100 0.28 1.36 -17.19
N CYS A 101 -0.37 0.34 -17.72
CA CYS A 101 -0.01 -1.03 -17.40
C CYS A 101 1.28 -1.44 -18.13
N PRO A 102 2.23 -2.10 -17.44
CA PRO A 102 3.45 -2.59 -18.07
C PRO A 102 3.14 -3.67 -19.13
N ILE A 103 4.09 -3.91 -20.02
CA ILE A 103 3.99 -4.93 -21.07
C ILE A 103 3.70 -6.30 -20.44
N GLY A 104 2.80 -7.06 -21.06
CA GLY A 104 2.35 -8.35 -20.54
C GLY A 104 1.28 -8.23 -19.47
N THR A 105 0.77 -7.03 -19.18
CA THR A 105 -0.41 -6.82 -18.34
C THR A 105 -1.49 -6.01 -19.06
N THR A 106 -2.74 -6.15 -18.64
CA THR A 106 -3.89 -5.41 -19.16
C THR A 106 -4.63 -4.74 -18.01
N SER A 107 -5.06 -3.49 -18.21
CA SER A 107 -5.87 -2.79 -17.22
C SER A 107 -7.23 -3.47 -17.07
N ARG A 108 -7.64 -3.65 -15.81
CA ARG A 108 -8.98 -4.08 -15.46
C ARG A 108 -9.58 -3.06 -14.52
N VAL A 109 -10.87 -2.82 -14.69
CA VAL A 109 -11.64 -1.93 -13.83
C VAL A 109 -12.83 -2.70 -13.29
N ARG A 110 -13.13 -2.48 -12.02
CA ARG A 110 -14.35 -2.96 -11.39
C ARG A 110 -15.35 -1.82 -11.37
N GLU A 111 -16.45 -2.00 -12.08
CA GLU A 111 -17.53 -1.03 -12.10
C GLU A 111 -18.29 -1.01 -10.77
N LEU A 112 -18.74 0.17 -10.35
CA LEU A 112 -19.52 0.35 -9.12
C LEU A 112 -20.92 -0.26 -9.24
N LEU A 113 -21.60 -0.01 -10.36
CA LEU A 113 -23.01 -0.39 -10.57
C LEU A 113 -23.20 -1.91 -10.75
N THR A 114 -22.37 -2.53 -11.59
CA THR A 114 -22.53 -3.94 -11.96
C THR A 114 -21.62 -4.86 -11.14
N GLY A 115 -20.58 -4.31 -10.50
CA GLY A 115 -19.52 -5.09 -9.84
C GLY A 115 -18.67 -5.91 -10.81
N LEU A 116 -18.92 -5.81 -12.12
CA LEU A 116 -18.22 -6.57 -13.15
C LEU A 116 -16.80 -6.05 -13.34
N ILE A 117 -15.92 -6.98 -13.71
CA ILE A 117 -14.54 -6.68 -14.06
C ILE A 117 -14.45 -6.62 -15.58
N VAL A 118 -14.23 -5.42 -16.11
CA VAL A 118 -14.15 -5.18 -17.56
C VAL A 118 -12.73 -4.75 -17.95
N PRO A 119 -12.29 -5.06 -19.18
CA PRO A 119 -11.03 -4.55 -19.70
C PRO A 119 -11.08 -3.01 -19.81
N GLY A 120 -10.06 -2.35 -19.26
CA GLY A 120 -9.89 -0.91 -19.35
C GLY A 120 -9.04 -0.49 -20.55
N PRO A 121 -8.88 0.82 -20.77
CA PRO A 121 -7.94 1.36 -21.74
C PRO A 121 -6.47 1.14 -21.32
N PRO A 122 -5.51 1.11 -22.25
CA PRO A 122 -4.08 0.91 -21.93
C PRO A 122 -3.47 2.04 -21.08
N LEU A 123 -4.00 3.25 -21.24
CA LEU A 123 -3.74 4.37 -20.34
C LEU A 123 -5.01 4.59 -19.51
N VAL A 124 -4.90 4.36 -18.21
CA VAL A 124 -6.03 4.53 -17.30
C VAL A 124 -5.91 5.91 -16.67
N ILE A 125 -6.92 6.72 -16.92
CA ILE A 125 -7.13 7.99 -16.26
C ILE A 125 -8.38 7.82 -15.43
N ALA A 126 -8.35 8.17 -14.15
CA ALA A 126 -9.55 8.19 -13.32
C ALA A 126 -9.57 9.47 -12.49
N THR A 127 -10.78 9.96 -12.24
CA THR A 127 -11.01 11.23 -11.55
C THR A 127 -12.07 11.03 -10.48
N CYS A 128 -11.92 11.69 -9.34
CA CYS A 128 -12.81 11.60 -8.20
C CYS A 128 -12.98 12.99 -7.58
N SER A 129 -14.22 13.33 -7.23
CA SER A 129 -14.50 14.60 -6.58
C SER A 129 -14.26 14.50 -5.08
N GLU A 130 -13.61 15.49 -4.49
CA GLU A 130 -13.45 15.64 -3.05
C GLU A 130 -14.69 16.28 -2.40
N THR A 131 -15.53 16.95 -3.18
CA THR A 131 -16.70 17.69 -2.68
C THR A 131 -17.94 17.49 -3.55
N GLY A 132 -19.11 17.83 -3.01
CA GLY A 132 -20.40 17.72 -3.71
C GLY A 132 -21.11 16.38 -3.52
N ALA A 133 -22.15 16.16 -4.31
CA ALA A 133 -23.03 14.99 -4.18
C ALA A 133 -22.35 13.66 -4.55
N ASN A 134 -21.32 13.71 -5.40
CA ASN A 134 -20.57 12.54 -5.87
C ASN A 134 -19.18 12.46 -5.24
N ALA A 135 -18.99 13.08 -4.06
CA ALA A 135 -17.70 13.08 -3.38
C ALA A 135 -17.29 11.65 -2.99
N GLY A 136 -16.04 11.28 -3.30
CA GLY A 136 -15.53 9.93 -3.05
C GLY A 136 -15.82 8.90 -4.15
N THR A 137 -16.59 9.25 -5.18
CA THR A 137 -16.86 8.38 -6.33
C THR A 137 -15.81 8.61 -7.41
N TRP A 138 -15.22 7.51 -7.89
CA TRP A 138 -14.27 7.55 -9.00
C TRP A 138 -14.97 7.29 -10.33
N TYR A 139 -14.56 8.06 -11.33
CA TYR A 139 -15.01 7.97 -12.70
C TYR A 139 -13.82 7.67 -13.61
N LEU A 140 -14.02 6.73 -14.54
CA LEU A 140 -13.04 6.43 -15.56
C LEU A 140 -13.02 7.52 -16.64
N GLY A 141 -11.84 8.07 -16.86
CA GLY A 141 -11.48 9.08 -17.85
C GLY A 141 -11.91 10.51 -17.50
N ILE A 142 -11.97 11.33 -18.54
CA ILE A 142 -12.15 12.78 -18.48
C ILE A 142 -13.42 13.17 -19.24
N PRO A 143 -14.49 13.59 -18.58
CA PRO A 143 -15.65 14.17 -19.26
C PRO A 143 -15.29 15.53 -19.89
N PRO A 144 -15.83 15.88 -21.08
CA PRO A 144 -16.82 15.15 -21.88
C PRO A 144 -16.21 14.16 -22.90
N LEU A 145 -14.89 13.95 -22.91
CA LEU A 145 -14.21 13.13 -23.93
C LEU A 145 -14.62 11.66 -23.87
N VAL A 146 -14.98 11.18 -22.67
CA VAL A 146 -15.52 9.85 -22.45
C VAL A 146 -16.78 9.93 -21.58
N THR A 147 -17.68 8.96 -21.75
CA THR A 147 -18.80 8.77 -20.83
C THR A 147 -18.26 8.37 -19.47
N PRO A 148 -18.60 9.09 -18.38
CA PRO A 148 -18.10 8.77 -17.05
C PRO A 148 -18.65 7.40 -16.62
N ILE A 149 -17.75 6.45 -16.38
CA ILE A 149 -18.08 5.12 -15.84
C ILE A 149 -17.63 5.09 -14.39
N GLU A 150 -18.54 4.83 -13.46
CA GLU A 150 -18.24 4.72 -12.04
C GLU A 150 -17.47 3.43 -11.73
N ILE A 151 -16.34 3.58 -11.06
CA ILE A 151 -15.44 2.48 -10.75
C ILE A 151 -15.10 2.48 -9.25
N VAL A 152 -14.94 1.29 -8.70
CA VAL A 152 -14.55 1.10 -7.28
C VAL A 152 -13.11 0.64 -7.11
N ALA A 153 -12.55 0.03 -8.16
CA ALA A 153 -11.20 -0.48 -8.13
C ALA A 153 -10.65 -0.62 -9.55
N THR A 154 -9.33 -0.54 -9.68
CA THR A 154 -8.61 -0.86 -10.91
C THR A 154 -7.29 -1.56 -10.59
N SER A 155 -6.82 -2.41 -11.49
CA SER A 155 -5.53 -3.09 -11.37
C SER A 155 -5.04 -3.54 -12.75
N CYS A 156 -3.72 -3.63 -12.94
CA CYS A 156 -3.13 -4.23 -14.14
C CYS A 156 -2.93 -5.72 -13.91
N LEU A 157 -3.61 -6.58 -14.67
CA LEU A 157 -3.52 -8.04 -14.58
C LEU A 157 -2.60 -8.60 -15.64
N GLY A 158 -1.75 -9.56 -15.27
CA GLY A 158 -0.92 -10.33 -16.20
C GLY A 158 -1.75 -11.05 -17.25
N VAL A 159 -1.31 -10.98 -18.50
CA VAL A 159 -1.85 -11.77 -19.61
C VAL A 159 -0.93 -12.99 -19.73
N ILE A 160 -1.37 -14.12 -19.17
CA ILE A 160 -0.67 -15.40 -19.31
C ILE A 160 -0.91 -16.03 -20.69
#